data_AF-A0AAD7LQ64-F1
#
_entry.id   AF-A0AAD7LQ64-F1
#
_cell.length_a   1.000
_cell.length_b   1.000
_cell.length_c   1.000
_cell.angle_alpha   90.00
_cell.angle_beta   90.00
_cell.angle_gamma   90.00
#
_symmetry.space_group_name_H-M   'P 1'
#
loop_
_entity.id
_entity.type
_entity.pdbx_description
1 polymer ?
#
loop_
_entity_poly.entity_id
_entity_poly.type
_entity_poly.pdbx_seq_one_letter_code
_entity_poly.pdbx_strand_id
1 'polypeptide(L)'
;MQFPHPLSFSSLLSLATPMADPALHPETSPHHQTQPLKEIAIDYTPEACNHCPESNSIALTFDHRGGARWRTTTRFHYGTFSTLIQCPKGNTSGLNFNIYLSSLEGDKSQDEIDFEFLGKDRTIVQTNYYTTGTGSREKIHDLGFDFSDGFHEYMMKWGPDLIEWLIDGKLVRREGRKEGEGFPQKPMFLYASVWDASYIDEGRWTGNYDGSDAPYVCLYKDIRVPVGNSVESSCDS
;
A
#
# COMPACT_ATOMS: atom_id res chain seq x y z
N MET A 1 -20.21 45.67 -77.58
CA MET A 1 -18.92 45.62 -76.88
C MET A 1 -19.13 44.81 -75.62
N GLN A 2 -18.44 43.68 -75.53
CA GLN A 2 -18.74 42.59 -74.62
C GLN A 2 -17.89 42.76 -73.35
N PHE A 3 -18.55 42.90 -72.20
CA PHE A 3 -17.89 42.97 -70.89
C PHE A 3 -17.50 41.57 -70.43
N PRO A 4 -16.32 41.39 -69.80
CA PRO A 4 -15.90 40.09 -69.27
C PRO A 4 -16.48 39.82 -67.88
N HIS A 5 -16.79 38.55 -67.63
CA HIS A 5 -17.19 37.99 -66.34
C HIS A 5 -16.07 38.11 -65.28
N PRO A 6 -16.40 38.32 -64.01
CA PRO A 6 -15.50 38.01 -62.91
C PRO A 6 -15.65 36.55 -62.44
N LEU A 7 -14.50 35.93 -62.23
CA LEU A 7 -14.30 34.57 -61.72
C LEU A 7 -14.74 34.46 -60.24
N SER A 8 -15.49 33.40 -59.93
CA SER A 8 -15.86 33.01 -58.57
C SER A 8 -14.69 32.28 -57.90
N PHE A 9 -14.18 32.82 -56.79
CA PHE A 9 -13.29 32.09 -55.88
C PHE A 9 -14.11 31.46 -54.77
N SER A 10 -14.31 30.15 -54.84
CA SER A 10 -14.84 29.34 -53.74
C SER A 10 -13.69 28.96 -52.81
N SER A 11 -13.71 29.47 -51.58
CA SER A 11 -12.80 29.08 -50.50
C SER A 11 -13.27 27.73 -49.94
N LEU A 12 -12.58 26.65 -50.30
CA LEU A 12 -12.71 25.35 -49.62
C LEU A 12 -12.02 25.43 -48.26
N LEU A 13 -12.80 25.62 -47.19
CA LEU A 13 -12.37 25.33 -45.83
C LEU A 13 -12.16 23.81 -45.71
N SER A 14 -10.92 23.36 -45.70
CA SER A 14 -10.57 22.00 -45.29
C SER A 14 -10.76 21.92 -43.78
N LEU A 15 -11.86 21.31 -43.34
CA LEU A 15 -12.02 20.86 -41.96
C LEU A 15 -11.05 19.69 -41.76
N ALA A 16 -9.89 19.98 -41.19
CA ALA A 16 -9.03 18.95 -40.64
C ALA A 16 -9.78 18.28 -39.48
N THR A 17 -10.13 17.01 -39.66
CA THR A 17 -10.56 16.13 -38.58
C THR A 17 -9.47 16.13 -37.52
N PRO A 18 -9.76 16.37 -36.23
CA PRO A 18 -8.75 16.21 -35.21
C PRO A 18 -8.30 14.75 -35.22
N MET A 19 -7.01 14.51 -35.44
CA MET A 19 -6.40 13.21 -35.21
C MET A 19 -6.68 12.83 -33.76
N ALA A 20 -7.29 11.67 -33.57
CA ALA A 20 -7.45 11.07 -32.26
C ALA A 20 -6.09 10.98 -31.57
N ASP A 21 -6.04 11.43 -30.32
CA ASP A 21 -4.91 11.26 -29.43
C ASP A 21 -4.62 9.75 -29.27
N PRO A 22 -3.38 9.27 -29.55
CA PRO A 22 -3.06 7.85 -29.40
C PRO A 22 -2.93 7.42 -27.93
N ALA A 23 -3.18 8.30 -26.95
CA ALA A 23 -3.31 7.95 -25.54
C ALA A 23 -4.69 7.34 -25.20
N LEU A 24 -5.14 6.35 -25.99
CA LEU A 24 -6.11 5.38 -25.51
C LEU A 24 -5.36 4.46 -24.55
N HIS A 25 -5.49 4.77 -23.26
CA HIS A 25 -5.05 3.94 -22.15
C HIS A 25 -5.37 2.47 -22.43
N PRO A 26 -4.42 1.53 -22.28
CA PRO A 26 -4.77 0.12 -22.25
C PRO A 26 -5.77 -0.05 -21.10
N GLU A 27 -6.91 -0.68 -21.38
CA GLU A 27 -7.95 -0.90 -20.38
C GLU A 27 -7.32 -1.31 -19.05
N THR A 28 -7.42 -0.44 -18.04
CA THR A 28 -6.94 -0.75 -16.70
C THR A 28 -7.74 -1.95 -16.24
N SER A 29 -7.11 -3.12 -16.21
CA SER A 29 -7.68 -4.36 -15.69
C SER A 29 -8.47 -4.06 -14.41
N PRO A 30 -9.66 -4.66 -14.21
CA PRO A 30 -10.51 -4.37 -13.04
C PRO A 30 -9.76 -4.48 -11.70
N HIS A 31 -8.68 -5.26 -11.63
CA HIS A 31 -7.77 -5.36 -10.48
C HIS A 31 -7.03 -4.06 -10.10
N HIS A 32 -7.03 -3.03 -10.95
CA HIS A 32 -6.40 -1.73 -10.70
C HIS A 32 -7.38 -0.63 -10.30
N GLN A 33 -8.69 -0.87 -10.37
CA GLN A 33 -9.66 0.10 -9.89
C GLN A 33 -9.67 0.10 -8.37
N THR A 34 -9.50 1.28 -7.76
CA THR A 34 -9.45 1.44 -6.31
C THR A 34 -10.44 2.48 -5.79
N GLN A 35 -10.88 2.29 -4.55
CA GLN A 35 -11.76 3.18 -3.81
C GLN A 35 -11.12 3.58 -2.47
N PRO A 36 -11.45 4.77 -1.92
CA PRO A 36 -10.99 5.14 -0.59
C PRO A 36 -11.54 4.17 0.48
N LEU A 37 -10.70 3.76 1.43
CA LEU A 37 -11.14 2.99 2.59
C LEU A 37 -11.94 3.88 3.53
N LYS A 38 -13.17 3.47 3.89
CA LYS A 38 -14.07 4.27 4.75
C LYS A 38 -14.25 3.71 6.14
N GLU A 39 -14.14 2.40 6.29
CA GLU A 39 -14.40 1.69 7.54
C GLU A 39 -13.20 0.83 7.90
N ILE A 40 -12.86 0.82 9.19
CA ILE A 40 -11.79 0.02 9.75
C ILE A 40 -12.27 -0.67 11.02
N ALA A 41 -11.60 -1.74 11.38
CA ALA A 41 -11.59 -2.27 12.74
C ALA A 41 -10.25 -1.94 13.40
N ILE A 42 -10.26 -1.80 14.73
CA ILE A 42 -9.05 -1.65 15.54
C ILE A 42 -8.94 -2.90 16.41
N ASP A 43 -7.84 -3.64 16.28
CA ASP A 43 -7.68 -4.93 16.96
C ASP A 43 -7.32 -4.76 18.45
N TYR A 44 -6.54 -3.73 18.79
CA TYR A 44 -6.11 -3.42 20.16
C TYR A 44 -5.74 -1.94 20.32
N THR A 45 -5.80 -1.45 21.57
CA THR A 45 -5.44 -0.07 21.99
C THR A 45 -6.08 1.02 21.12
N PRO A 46 -7.43 1.08 21.03
CA PRO A 46 -8.13 2.06 20.21
C PRO A 46 -7.78 3.52 20.53
N GLU A 47 -7.42 3.82 21.77
CA GLU A 47 -6.95 5.13 22.21
C GLU A 47 -5.62 5.59 21.57
N ALA A 48 -4.89 4.67 20.93
CA ALA A 48 -3.66 4.95 20.18
C ALA A 48 -3.88 4.93 18.66
N CYS A 49 -5.13 4.80 18.20
CA CYS A 49 -5.50 4.85 16.79
C CYS A 49 -6.55 5.95 16.55
N ASN A 50 -6.17 7.03 15.85
CA ASN A 50 -7.10 8.08 15.44
C ASN A 50 -7.49 7.90 13.97
N HIS A 51 -8.79 7.83 13.67
CA HIS A 51 -9.31 7.68 12.32
C HIS A 51 -10.21 8.87 11.98
N CYS A 52 -9.90 9.56 10.88
CA CYS A 52 -10.68 10.66 10.32
C CYS A 52 -11.13 10.27 8.90
N PRO A 53 -12.35 9.71 8.74
CA PRO A 53 -12.87 9.29 7.44
C PRO A 53 -12.97 10.44 6.42
N GLU A 54 -13.28 11.65 6.87
CA GLU A 54 -13.49 12.82 6.02
C GLU A 54 -12.22 13.24 5.28
N SER A 55 -11.06 13.13 5.94
CA SER A 55 -9.75 13.38 5.35
C SER A 55 -9.05 12.11 4.88
N ASN A 56 -9.72 10.95 4.96
CA ASN A 56 -9.20 9.62 4.67
C ASN A 56 -7.80 9.40 5.29
N SER A 57 -7.71 9.63 6.60
CA SER A 57 -6.44 9.55 7.32
C SER A 57 -6.57 8.76 8.62
N ILE A 58 -5.55 7.96 8.92
CA ILE A 58 -5.41 7.19 10.15
C ILE A 58 -4.05 7.52 10.77
N ALA A 59 -4.00 7.70 12.07
CA ALA A 59 -2.76 7.88 12.82
C ALA A 59 -2.63 6.77 13.87
N LEU A 60 -1.52 6.04 13.84
CA LEU A 60 -1.15 5.08 14.87
C LEU A 60 -0.06 5.67 15.76
N THR A 61 -0.25 5.61 17.07
CA THR A 61 0.70 6.12 18.06
C THR A 61 1.35 4.95 18.81
N PHE A 62 2.67 5.02 19.00
CA PHE A 62 3.40 4.17 19.93
C PHE A 62 3.96 4.99 21.09
N ASP A 63 3.61 4.58 22.31
CA ASP A 63 4.13 5.15 23.56
C ASP A 63 4.04 4.13 24.70
N HIS A 64 3.98 4.58 25.96
CA HIS A 64 3.87 3.74 27.14
C HIS A 64 2.64 2.78 27.15
N ARG A 65 1.63 3.03 26.32
CA ARG A 65 0.47 2.15 26.13
C ARG A 65 0.78 0.96 25.23
N GLY A 66 1.95 0.94 24.60
CA GLY A 66 2.26 0.12 23.45
C GLY A 66 1.86 0.84 22.16
N GLY A 67 1.60 0.06 21.11
CA GLY A 67 1.07 0.57 19.85
C GLY A 67 -0.40 0.25 19.66
N ALA A 68 -0.84 0.31 18.41
CA ALA A 68 -2.16 -0.12 17.96
C ALA A 68 -2.07 -0.76 16.58
N ARG A 69 -3.14 -1.47 16.19
CA ARG A 69 -3.29 -2.05 14.86
C ARG A 69 -4.70 -1.81 14.34
N TRP A 70 -4.79 -1.26 13.13
CA TRP A 70 -6.03 -1.17 12.39
C TRP A 70 -6.03 -2.15 11.22
N ARG A 71 -7.22 -2.49 10.74
CA ARG A 71 -7.42 -3.29 9.55
C ARG A 71 -8.70 -2.95 8.80
N THR A 72 -8.82 -3.44 7.57
CA THR A 72 -10.10 -3.45 6.85
C THR A 72 -11.13 -4.33 7.56
N THR A 73 -12.41 -3.99 7.44
CA THR A 73 -13.52 -4.79 8.01
C THR A 73 -13.79 -6.05 7.19
N THR A 74 -13.45 -6.05 5.90
CA THR A 74 -13.58 -7.18 4.97
C THR A 74 -12.22 -7.65 4.46
N ARG A 75 -12.17 -8.93 4.06
CA ARG A 75 -11.04 -9.47 3.29
C ARG A 75 -11.20 -9.13 1.81
N PHE A 76 -10.11 -9.23 1.08
CA PHE A 76 -10.04 -9.03 -0.35
C PHE A 76 -9.39 -10.24 -1.00
N HIS A 77 -9.85 -10.60 -2.20
CA HIS A 77 -9.19 -11.61 -3.03
C HIS A 77 -8.55 -10.91 -4.23
N TYR A 78 -7.23 -10.68 -4.14
CA TYR A 78 -6.44 -9.92 -5.09
C TYR A 78 -6.80 -8.43 -5.17
N GLY A 79 -5.97 -7.68 -5.89
CA GLY A 79 -6.18 -6.28 -6.24
C GLY A 79 -4.99 -5.38 -5.89
N THR A 80 -5.21 -4.07 -6.06
CA THR A 80 -4.23 -3.02 -5.75
C THR A 80 -4.58 -2.33 -4.45
N PHE A 81 -3.61 -2.24 -3.54
CA PHE A 81 -3.71 -1.54 -2.25
C PHE A 81 -2.64 -0.46 -2.22
N SER A 82 -3.00 0.75 -1.80
CA SER A 82 -2.02 1.81 -1.61
C SER A 82 -2.38 2.75 -0.47
N THR A 83 -1.38 3.46 0.04
CA THR A 83 -1.55 4.53 1.02
C THR A 83 -0.35 5.46 0.91
N LEU A 84 -0.56 6.73 1.26
CA LEU A 84 0.51 7.63 1.63
C LEU A 84 0.89 7.32 3.08
N ILE A 85 2.19 7.19 3.36
CA ILE A 85 2.70 6.96 4.72
C ILE A 85 3.73 8.03 5.05
N GLN A 86 3.61 8.61 6.24
CA GLN A 86 4.66 9.37 6.90
C GLN A 86 4.97 8.70 8.24
N CYS A 87 6.18 8.11 8.35
CA CYS A 87 6.61 7.42 9.55
C CYS A 87 6.97 8.40 10.69
N PRO A 88 7.09 7.93 11.94
CA PRO A 88 7.44 8.80 13.06
C PRO A 88 8.81 9.46 12.94
N LYS A 89 8.92 10.65 13.53
CA LYS A 89 10.19 11.37 13.69
C LYS A 89 10.96 10.87 14.92
N GLY A 90 12.16 11.40 15.12
CA GLY A 90 13.03 11.08 16.25
C GLY A 90 13.80 9.77 16.07
N ASN A 91 14.36 9.28 17.17
CA ASN A 91 15.01 7.99 17.28
C ASN A 91 13.95 6.89 17.36
N THR A 92 13.65 6.28 16.21
CA THR A 92 12.66 5.21 16.06
C THR A 92 13.23 3.80 16.31
N SER A 93 14.49 3.67 16.75
CA SER A 93 15.15 2.38 16.98
C SER A 93 14.29 1.46 17.85
N GLY A 94 14.23 0.18 17.47
CA GLY A 94 13.41 -0.86 18.09
C GLY A 94 12.01 -1.01 17.50
N LEU A 95 11.43 0.06 16.95
CA LEU A 95 10.06 0.02 16.44
C LEU A 95 9.97 -0.60 15.03
N ASN A 96 8.85 -1.25 14.75
CA ASN A 96 8.40 -1.61 13.42
C ASN A 96 7.09 -0.87 13.13
N PHE A 97 7.05 -0.15 12.00
CA PHE A 97 5.85 0.45 11.42
C PHE A 97 5.57 -0.29 10.12
N ASN A 98 4.32 -0.55 9.78
CA ASN A 98 4.02 -1.39 8.61
C ASN A 98 2.69 -1.07 7.95
N ILE A 99 2.59 -1.51 6.70
CA ILE A 99 1.33 -1.74 5.98
C ILE A 99 1.47 -3.10 5.30
N TYR A 100 0.50 -3.99 5.50
CA TYR A 100 0.61 -5.35 5.03
C TYR A 100 -0.75 -5.98 4.74
N LEU A 101 -0.76 -7.00 3.90
CA LEU A 101 -1.91 -7.87 3.71
C LEU A 101 -1.70 -9.12 4.53
N SER A 102 -2.72 -9.60 5.23
CA SER A 102 -2.67 -10.92 5.89
C SER A 102 -4.03 -11.61 5.87
N SER A 103 -4.04 -12.92 5.66
CA SER A 103 -5.28 -13.72 5.65
C SER A 103 -5.98 -13.70 7.00
N LEU A 104 -5.17 -13.71 8.08
CA LEU A 104 -5.59 -13.48 9.45
C LEU A 104 -4.33 -13.30 10.29
N GLU A 105 -4.19 -12.11 10.86
CA GLU A 105 -3.12 -11.80 11.80
C GLU A 105 -3.16 -12.72 13.02
N GLY A 106 -2.01 -13.30 13.38
CA GLY A 106 -1.87 -14.29 14.47
C GLY A 106 -2.21 -15.74 14.09
N ASP A 107 -2.74 -16.01 12.89
CA ASP A 107 -2.81 -17.38 12.36
C ASP A 107 -1.39 -17.87 12.04
N LYS A 108 -1.09 -19.14 12.33
CA LYS A 108 0.22 -19.77 12.07
C LYS A 108 0.37 -20.28 10.64
N SER A 109 -0.72 -20.28 9.87
CA SER A 109 -0.77 -20.74 8.49
C SER A 109 -1.22 -19.62 7.55
N GLN A 110 -0.96 -18.37 7.91
CA GLN A 110 -1.40 -17.21 7.15
C GLN A 110 -0.70 -17.09 5.80
N ASP A 111 -1.41 -16.53 4.83
CA ASP A 111 -0.78 -15.87 3.68
C ASP A 111 -0.64 -14.39 4.01
N GLU A 112 0.47 -13.77 3.61
CA GLU A 112 0.78 -12.38 3.99
C GLU A 112 1.76 -11.72 3.00
N ILE A 113 1.69 -10.39 2.86
CA ILE A 113 2.49 -9.56 1.91
C ILE A 113 2.79 -8.22 2.58
N ASP A 114 4.07 -7.86 2.68
CA ASP A 114 4.50 -6.86 3.68
C ASP A 114 5.27 -5.67 3.09
N PHE A 115 5.04 -4.50 3.68
CA PHE A 115 6.02 -3.43 3.84
C PHE A 115 6.27 -3.20 5.32
N GLU A 116 7.53 -3.29 5.74
CA GLU A 116 7.95 -3.13 7.13
C GLU A 116 9.11 -2.14 7.21
N PHE A 117 8.90 -1.06 7.95
CA PHE A 117 9.93 -0.08 8.21
C PHE A 117 10.68 -0.44 9.50
N LEU A 118 11.98 -0.61 9.40
CA LEU A 118 12.82 -1.06 10.50
C LEU A 118 13.41 0.15 11.23
N GLY A 119 12.90 0.45 12.42
CA GLY A 119 13.12 1.73 13.09
C GLY A 119 14.57 2.15 13.36
N LYS A 120 15.54 1.22 13.31
CA LYS A 120 16.99 1.52 13.40
C LYS A 120 17.54 2.30 12.20
N ASP A 121 16.90 2.19 11.04
CA ASP A 121 17.36 2.83 9.81
C ASP A 121 16.16 3.37 9.03
N ARG A 122 16.09 4.70 9.01
CA ARG A 122 14.98 5.48 8.46
C ARG A 122 15.03 5.59 6.93
N THR A 123 16.07 5.04 6.32
CA THR A 123 16.34 5.15 4.87
C THR A 123 16.05 3.87 4.10
N ILE A 124 15.54 2.84 4.79
CA ILE A 124 15.25 1.54 4.21
C ILE A 124 13.81 1.10 4.50
N VAL A 125 13.33 0.15 3.69
CA VAL A 125 12.12 -0.62 3.98
C VAL A 125 12.35 -2.09 3.64
N GLN A 126 11.80 -2.98 4.46
CA GLN A 126 11.76 -4.41 4.21
C GLN A 126 10.45 -4.79 3.50
N THR A 127 10.53 -5.72 2.56
CA THR A 127 9.37 -6.41 2.00
C THR A 127 9.49 -7.89 2.27
N ASN A 128 8.37 -8.56 2.49
CA ASN A 128 8.31 -10.01 2.65
C ASN A 128 6.97 -10.54 2.11
N TYR A 129 6.87 -11.86 1.98
CA TYR A 129 5.57 -12.50 1.82
C TYR A 129 5.59 -13.92 2.40
N TYR A 130 4.46 -14.29 3.00
CA TYR A 130 4.24 -15.60 3.62
C TYR A 130 3.25 -16.42 2.82
N THR A 131 3.46 -17.73 2.86
CA THR A 131 2.61 -18.72 2.20
C THR A 131 2.38 -19.85 3.18
N THR A 132 1.15 -20.06 3.60
CA THR A 132 0.79 -21.05 4.63
C THR A 132 1.72 -20.99 5.85
N GLY A 133 1.97 -19.78 6.37
CA GLY A 133 2.82 -19.53 7.54
C GLY A 133 4.33 -19.54 7.29
N THR A 134 4.77 -19.86 6.07
CA THR A 134 6.21 -19.87 5.72
C THR A 134 6.59 -18.55 5.06
N GLY A 135 7.43 -17.76 5.74
CA GLY A 135 8.05 -16.54 5.24
C GLY A 135 9.46 -16.78 4.70
N SER A 136 10.46 -16.06 5.23
CA SER A 136 11.88 -16.14 4.85
C SER A 136 12.16 -15.69 3.41
N ARG A 137 11.49 -14.62 2.99
CA ARG A 137 11.62 -14.00 1.65
C ARG A 137 11.87 -12.50 1.77
N GLU A 138 12.56 -12.10 2.84
CA GLU A 138 12.86 -10.72 3.16
C GLU A 138 13.76 -10.11 2.07
N LYS A 139 13.42 -8.89 1.65
CA LYS A 139 14.30 -8.04 0.83
C LYS A 139 14.28 -6.63 1.41
N ILE A 140 15.48 -6.08 1.63
CA ILE A 140 15.69 -4.69 2.04
C ILE A 140 15.81 -3.83 0.78
N HIS A 141 15.17 -2.68 0.80
CA HIS A 141 15.19 -1.69 -0.27
C HIS A 141 15.63 -0.34 0.29
N ASP A 142 16.58 0.30 -0.39
CA ASP A 142 16.94 1.69 -0.11
C ASP A 142 15.83 2.62 -0.62
N LEU A 143 15.32 3.48 0.24
CA LEU A 143 14.28 4.46 -0.11
C LEU A 143 14.86 5.62 -0.91
N GLY A 144 16.11 6.00 -0.63
CA GLY A 144 16.72 7.23 -1.16
C GLY A 144 16.17 8.52 -0.53
N PHE A 145 15.37 8.38 0.51
CA PHE A 145 14.81 9.43 1.35
C PHE A 145 14.66 8.90 2.79
N ASP A 146 14.36 9.79 3.73
CA ASP A 146 13.99 9.42 5.09
C ASP A 146 12.47 9.20 5.16
N PHE A 147 12.03 8.00 5.56
CA PHE A 147 10.61 7.61 5.65
C PHE A 147 9.70 8.50 6.51
N SER A 148 10.26 9.41 7.32
CA SER A 148 9.51 10.34 8.19
C SER A 148 9.44 11.77 7.63
N ASP A 149 10.18 12.04 6.56
CA ASP A 149 10.28 13.35 5.91
C ASP A 149 9.15 13.55 4.90
N GLY A 150 7.93 13.64 5.42
CA GLY A 150 6.73 13.82 4.62
C GLY A 150 6.09 12.52 4.17
N PHE A 151 5.09 12.62 3.30
CA PHE A 151 4.32 11.49 2.81
C PHE A 151 4.94 10.91 1.54
N HIS A 152 5.10 9.59 1.52
CA HIS A 152 5.48 8.81 0.35
C HIS A 152 4.41 7.76 0.04
N GLU A 153 4.23 7.42 -1.24
CA GLU A 153 3.24 6.41 -1.65
C GLU A 153 3.85 5.01 -1.54
N TYR A 154 3.14 4.10 -0.87
CA TYR A 154 3.46 2.68 -0.83
C TYR A 154 2.30 1.89 -1.41
N MET A 155 2.59 1.01 -2.36
CA MET A 155 1.58 0.26 -3.10
C MET A 155 1.96 -1.21 -3.23
N MET A 156 0.99 -2.07 -2.96
CA MET A 156 1.05 -3.51 -3.22
C MET A 156 0.03 -3.88 -4.29
N LYS A 157 0.49 -4.51 -5.36
CA LYS A 157 -0.38 -5.16 -6.36
C LYS A 157 -0.28 -6.65 -6.15
N TRP A 158 -1.39 -7.28 -5.83
CA TRP A 158 -1.44 -8.72 -5.58
C TRP A 158 -2.41 -9.37 -6.56
N GLY A 159 -1.89 -10.25 -7.40
CA GLY A 159 -2.63 -11.10 -8.33
C GLY A 159 -2.46 -12.59 -8.02
N PRO A 160 -3.07 -13.48 -8.81
CA PRO A 160 -2.98 -14.94 -8.61
C PRO A 160 -1.59 -15.52 -8.88
N ASP A 161 -0.77 -14.81 -9.65
CA ASP A 161 0.54 -15.26 -10.17
C ASP A 161 1.63 -14.19 -10.08
N LEU A 162 1.31 -12.97 -9.62
CA LEU A 162 2.25 -11.85 -9.55
C LEU A 162 1.98 -10.98 -8.32
N ILE A 163 3.05 -10.64 -7.59
CA ILE A 163 3.02 -9.60 -6.56
C ILE A 163 4.03 -8.52 -6.95
N GLU A 164 3.62 -7.25 -6.85
CA GLU A 164 4.47 -6.10 -7.07
C GLU A 164 4.40 -5.13 -5.89
N TRP A 165 5.56 -4.62 -5.49
CA TRP A 165 5.70 -3.54 -4.51
C TRP A 165 6.21 -2.30 -5.24
N LEU A 166 5.54 -1.18 -5.01
CA LEU A 166 5.93 0.10 -5.57
C LEU A 166 6.06 1.15 -4.46
N ILE A 167 7.02 2.06 -4.65
CA ILE A 167 7.25 3.22 -3.80
C ILE A 167 7.32 4.45 -4.71
N ASP A 168 6.49 5.47 -4.44
CA ASP A 168 6.35 6.68 -5.27
C ASP A 168 6.18 6.36 -6.77
N GLY A 169 5.31 5.40 -7.08
CA GLY A 169 5.05 4.92 -8.44
C GLY A 169 6.17 4.08 -9.08
N LYS A 170 7.32 3.88 -8.43
CA LYS A 170 8.44 3.07 -8.95
C LYS A 170 8.35 1.63 -8.45
N LEU A 171 8.48 0.66 -9.34
CA LEU A 171 8.55 -0.75 -9.00
C LEU A 171 9.86 -1.05 -8.26
N VAL A 172 9.77 -1.49 -6.99
CA VAL A 172 10.93 -1.86 -6.16
C VAL A 172 11.10 -3.37 -6.03
N ARG A 173 10.01 -4.13 -6.12
CA ARG A 173 10.05 -5.59 -6.08
C ARG A 173 8.93 -6.19 -6.93
N ARG A 174 9.25 -7.28 -7.62
CA ARG A 174 8.30 -8.13 -8.35
C ARG A 174 8.60 -9.59 -8.04
N GLU A 175 7.58 -10.35 -7.69
CA GLU A 175 7.66 -11.80 -7.44
C GLU A 175 6.58 -12.52 -8.24
N GLY A 176 6.99 -13.42 -9.12
CA GLY A 176 6.09 -14.26 -9.89
C GLY A 176 5.92 -15.62 -9.24
N ARG A 177 4.71 -16.21 -9.36
CA ARG A 177 4.45 -17.57 -8.92
C ARG A 177 5.30 -18.55 -9.72
N LYS A 178 5.98 -19.45 -9.01
CA LYS A 178 6.77 -20.53 -9.60
C LYS A 178 6.15 -21.87 -9.26
N GLU A 179 6.27 -22.81 -10.18
CA GLU A 179 5.83 -24.18 -9.95
C GLU A 179 6.58 -24.78 -8.76
N GLY A 180 5.86 -25.43 -7.85
CA GLY A 180 6.43 -26.04 -6.63
C GLY A 180 6.73 -25.07 -5.48
N GLU A 181 6.58 -23.75 -5.67
CA GLU A 181 6.70 -22.76 -4.59
C GLU A 181 5.32 -22.28 -4.16
N GLY A 182 5.14 -22.05 -2.85
CA GLY A 182 3.93 -21.43 -2.31
C GLY A 182 3.74 -20.02 -2.86
N PHE A 183 2.48 -19.58 -2.96
CA PHE A 183 2.13 -18.22 -3.34
C PHE A 183 0.88 -17.75 -2.57
N PRO A 184 0.78 -16.48 -2.13
CA PRO A 184 -0.40 -15.98 -1.42
C PRO A 184 -1.69 -16.10 -2.24
N GLN A 185 -2.67 -16.84 -1.73
CA GLN A 185 -3.93 -17.13 -2.42
C GLN A 185 -5.18 -16.97 -1.54
N LYS A 186 -5.05 -17.08 -0.22
CA LYS A 186 -6.17 -16.84 0.70
C LYS A 186 -6.62 -15.39 0.61
N PRO A 187 -7.94 -15.09 0.73
CA PRO A 187 -8.39 -13.72 0.91
C PRO A 187 -7.74 -13.06 2.13
N MET A 188 -7.32 -11.81 2.00
CA MET A 188 -6.55 -11.09 3.03
C MET A 188 -7.20 -9.77 3.43
N PHE A 189 -7.09 -9.40 4.70
CA PHE A 189 -7.34 -8.02 5.12
C PHE A 189 -6.11 -7.16 4.80
N LEU A 190 -6.33 -5.85 4.67
CA LEU A 190 -5.25 -4.88 4.78
C LEU A 190 -5.11 -4.51 6.26
N TYR A 191 -3.89 -4.55 6.77
CA TYR A 191 -3.49 -4.24 8.14
C TYR A 191 -2.42 -3.15 8.14
N ALA A 192 -2.37 -2.38 9.22
CA ALA A 192 -1.19 -1.62 9.60
C ALA A 192 -1.10 -1.54 11.12
N SER A 193 0.13 -1.58 11.61
CA SER A 193 0.44 -1.54 13.02
C SER A 193 1.69 -0.71 13.30
N VAL A 194 1.85 -0.37 14.58
CA VAL A 194 3.14 0.02 15.14
C VAL A 194 3.39 -0.83 16.38
N TRP A 195 4.59 -1.38 16.50
CA TRP A 195 4.95 -2.25 17.63
C TRP A 195 6.45 -2.20 17.93
N ASP A 196 6.81 -2.55 19.16
CA ASP A 196 8.21 -2.69 19.58
C ASP A 196 8.70 -4.08 19.18
N ALA A 197 9.59 -4.10 18.20
CA ALA A 197 10.21 -5.31 17.65
C ALA A 197 11.64 -5.53 18.16
N SER A 198 12.09 -4.75 19.15
CA SER A 198 13.47 -4.80 19.65
C SER A 198 13.85 -6.15 20.29
N TYR A 199 12.86 -6.95 20.66
CA TYR A 199 13.07 -8.31 21.18
C TYR A 199 13.39 -9.34 20.08
N ILE A 200 13.22 -9.00 18.80
CA ILE A 200 13.51 -9.89 17.68
C ILE A 200 15.00 -9.87 17.35
N ASP A 201 15.59 -11.06 17.18
CA ASP A 201 17.00 -11.26 16.80
C ASP A 201 17.98 -10.47 17.70
N GLU A 202 17.70 -10.42 19.01
CA GLU A 202 18.44 -9.63 19.99
C GLU A 202 18.63 -8.15 19.58
N GLY A 203 17.59 -7.55 18.98
CA GLY A 203 17.59 -6.15 18.53
C GLY A 203 18.33 -5.92 17.23
N ARG A 204 18.92 -6.95 16.60
CA ARG A 204 19.63 -6.77 15.31
C ARG A 204 18.68 -6.40 14.17
N TRP A 205 17.42 -6.81 14.24
CA TRP A 205 16.45 -6.56 13.16
C TRP A 205 16.01 -5.09 13.11
N THR A 206 15.40 -4.56 14.18
CA THR A 206 14.87 -3.18 14.24
C THR A 206 15.66 -2.23 15.14
N GLY A 207 16.70 -2.70 15.82
CA GLY A 207 17.45 -1.94 16.83
C GLY A 207 16.95 -2.19 18.25
N ASN A 208 17.62 -1.60 19.23
CA ASN A 208 17.14 -1.59 20.61
C ASN A 208 16.17 -0.42 20.81
N TYR A 209 15.09 -0.64 21.55
CA TYR A 209 14.12 0.41 21.84
C TYR A 209 14.64 1.37 22.92
N ASP A 210 14.76 2.66 22.56
CA ASP A 210 15.18 3.73 23.46
C ASP A 210 13.99 4.53 24.01
N GLY A 211 13.02 4.86 23.14
CA GLY A 211 11.74 5.46 23.54
C GLY A 211 11.78 6.92 23.97
N SER A 212 12.93 7.60 23.89
CA SER A 212 13.09 8.99 24.38
C SER A 212 12.28 10.03 23.62
N ASP A 213 11.89 9.73 22.38
CA ASP A 213 11.12 10.63 21.51
C ASP A 213 9.62 10.28 21.43
N ALA A 214 9.15 9.37 22.30
CA ALA A 214 7.72 9.07 22.38
C ALA A 214 6.89 10.34 22.70
N PRO A 215 5.69 10.52 22.13
CA PRO A 215 4.96 9.55 21.30
C PRO A 215 5.43 9.50 19.83
N TYR A 216 5.56 8.29 19.30
CA TYR A 216 5.87 8.05 17.89
C TYR A 216 4.58 7.90 17.09
N VAL A 217 4.32 8.83 16.16
CA VAL A 217 3.06 8.85 15.38
C VAL A 217 3.32 8.50 13.93
N CYS A 218 2.78 7.37 13.46
CA CYS A 218 2.80 6.96 12.06
C CYS A 218 1.48 7.37 11.41
N LEU A 219 1.56 8.10 10.29
CA LEU A 219 0.40 8.66 9.60
C LEU A 219 0.16 7.91 8.29
N TYR A 220 -1.09 7.49 8.08
CA TYR A 220 -1.59 6.88 6.86
C TYR A 220 -2.63 7.82 6.26
N LYS A 221 -2.56 8.09 4.96
CA LYS A 221 -3.49 8.98 4.26
C LYS A 221 -3.81 8.45 2.86
N ASP A 222 -4.98 8.80 2.33
CA ASP A 222 -5.39 8.44 0.97
C ASP A 222 -5.32 6.91 0.78
N ILE A 223 -5.80 6.16 1.78
CA ILE A 223 -5.79 4.70 1.79
C ILE A 223 -6.77 4.18 0.73
N ARG A 224 -6.23 3.48 -0.26
CA ARG A 224 -6.95 2.90 -1.38
C ARG A 224 -6.99 1.38 -1.28
N VAL A 225 -8.17 0.82 -1.48
CA VAL A 225 -8.42 -0.63 -1.56
C VAL A 225 -9.11 -0.99 -2.88
N PRO A 226 -9.06 -2.26 -3.33
CA PRO A 226 -9.70 -2.68 -4.58
C PRO A 226 -11.21 -2.43 -4.61
N VAL A 227 -11.75 -2.10 -5.79
CA VAL A 227 -13.21 -2.06 -6.04
C VAL A 227 -13.70 -3.47 -6.40
N GLY A 228 -14.77 -3.95 -5.75
CA GLY A 228 -15.46 -5.18 -6.15
C GLY A 228 -14.76 -6.51 -5.79
N ASN A 229 -13.59 -6.48 -5.16
CA ASN A 229 -12.84 -7.68 -4.74
C ASN A 229 -12.97 -8.00 -3.24
N SER A 230 -13.84 -7.30 -2.51
CA SER A 230 -14.14 -7.63 -1.12
C SER A 230 -14.92 -8.94 -1.05
N VAL A 231 -14.49 -9.83 -0.15
CA VAL A 231 -15.17 -11.10 0.12
C VAL A 231 -15.80 -10.96 1.51
N GLU A 232 -17.14 -10.97 1.57
CA GLU A 232 -17.83 -11.10 2.85
C GLU A 232 -17.51 -12.48 3.43
N SER A 233 -17.26 -12.56 4.74
CA SER A 233 -17.18 -13.88 5.37
C SER A 233 -18.57 -14.51 5.27
N SER A 234 -18.73 -15.55 4.47
CA SER A 234 -19.88 -16.42 4.65
C SER A 234 -19.77 -17.01 6.05
N CYS A 235 -20.65 -16.57 6.94
CA CYS A 235 -20.96 -17.29 8.15
C CYS A 235 -21.70 -18.55 7.70
N ASP A 236 -20.99 -19.56 7.20
CA ASP A 236 -21.60 -20.88 7.07
C ASP A 236 -21.73 -21.46 8.49
N SER A 237 -22.99 -21.50 8.89
CA SER A 237 -23.61 -22.02 10.11
C SER A 237 -23.14 -23.40 10.53
#